data_AF-C3MFW5-F1
#
_entry.id   AF-C3MFW5-F1
#
_cell.length_a   1.000
_cell.length_b   1.000
_cell.length_c   1.000
_cell.angle_alpha   90.00
_cell.angle_beta   90.00
_cell.angle_gamma   90.00
#
_symmetry.space_group_name_H-M   'P 1'
#
loop_
_entity.id
_entity.type
_entity.pdbx_description
1 polymer ?
#
loop_
_entity_poly.entity_id
_entity_poly.type
_entity_poly.pdbx_seq_one_letter_code
_entity_poly.pdbx_strand_id
1 'polypeptide(L)' 'MMTMVHTETVDRRMSDDDDVELALALACELLEMTREAIIRLIIREWLQGYGFLPIQELDEGSETEAGT' A
#
# COMPACT_ATOMS: atom_id res chain seq x y z
N MET A 1 9.29 -11.21 -30.52
CA MET A 1 9.38 -11.66 -29.11
C MET A 1 9.13 -10.46 -28.22
N MET A 2 7.89 -10.21 -27.79
CA MET A 2 7.59 -9.11 -26.86
C MET A 2 6.17 -9.25 -26.29
N THR A 3 5.94 -10.25 -25.44
CA THR A 3 4.71 -10.37 -24.62
C THR A 3 4.90 -11.09 -23.28
N MET A 4 6.08 -11.69 -22.98
CA MET A 4 6.29 -12.42 -21.72
C MET A 4 6.43 -11.53 -20.49
N VAL A 5 6.93 -10.29 -20.62
CA VAL A 5 7.21 -9.43 -19.45
C VAL A 5 5.93 -8.89 -18.78
N HIS A 6 4.83 -8.75 -19.53
CA HIS A 6 3.61 -8.12 -19.00
C HIS A 6 2.78 -9.08 -18.13
N THR A 7 2.84 -10.38 -18.39
CA THR A 7 2.13 -11.39 -17.61
C THR A 7 2.82 -11.68 -16.28
N GLU A 8 4.15 -11.67 -16.23
CA GLU A 8 4.90 -11.86 -14.98
C GLU A 8 4.67 -10.71 -13.98
N THR A 9 4.52 -9.47 -14.47
CA THR A 9 4.25 -8.31 -13.61
C THR A 9 2.82 -8.28 -13.04
N VAL A 10 1.85 -8.86 -13.73
CA VAL A 10 0.46 -8.96 -13.25
C VAL A 10 0.32 -10.11 -12.27
N ASP A 11 0.92 -11.26 -12.57
CA ASP A 11 0.96 -12.45 -11.71
C ASP A 11 1.63 -12.15 -10.35
N ARG A 12 2.76 -11.42 -10.38
CA ARG A 12 3.45 -10.99 -9.15
C ARG A 12 2.63 -10.01 -8.30
N ARG A 13 1.95 -9.04 -8.92
CA ARG A 13 1.09 -8.08 -8.20
C ARG A 13 -0.11 -8.75 -7.54
N MET A 14 -0.69 -9.77 -8.17
CA MET A 14 -1.75 -10.56 -7.56
C MET A 14 -1.22 -11.34 -6.35
N SER A 15 -0.03 -11.94 -6.46
CA SER A 15 0.60 -12.67 -5.35
C SER A 15 0.97 -11.78 -4.16
N ASP A 16 1.51 -10.58 -4.38
CA ASP A 16 1.95 -9.69 -3.30
C ASP A 16 0.75 -9.10 -2.50
N ASP A 17 -0.35 -8.74 -3.16
CA ASP A 17 -1.57 -8.28 -2.49
C ASP A 17 -2.26 -9.42 -1.71
N ASP A 18 -2.25 -10.64 -2.26
CA ASP A 18 -2.77 -11.84 -1.58
C ASP A 18 -1.97 -12.17 -0.31
N ASP A 19 -0.64 -11.98 -0.33
CA ASP A 19 0.22 -12.18 0.83
C ASP A 19 -0.07 -11.17 1.96
N VAL A 20 -0.37 -9.91 1.60
CA VAL A 20 -0.71 -8.85 2.57
C VAL A 20 -2.09 -9.10 3.19
N GLU A 21 -3.10 -9.45 2.39
CA GLU A 21 -4.44 -9.75 2.92
C GLU A 21 -4.44 -11.03 3.79
N LEU A 22 -3.66 -12.05 3.41
CA LEU A 22 -3.47 -13.24 4.24
C LEU A 22 -2.79 -12.90 5.57
N ALA A 23 -1.70 -12.12 5.54
CA ALA A 23 -1.02 -11.69 6.75
C ALA A 23 -1.94 -10.85 7.66
N LEU A 24 -2.78 -9.99 7.08
CA LEU A 24 -3.74 -9.19 7.81
C LEU A 24 -4.85 -10.05 8.43
N ALA A 25 -5.37 -11.04 7.71
CA ALA A 25 -6.35 -11.99 8.22
C ALA A 25 -5.79 -12.81 9.39
N LEU A 26 -4.57 -13.34 9.25
CA LEU A 26 -3.88 -14.06 10.33
C LEU A 26 -3.65 -13.18 11.55
N ALA A 27 -3.32 -11.91 11.37
CA ALA A 27 -3.17 -10.96 12.48
C ALA A 27 -4.49 -10.68 13.19
N CYS A 28 -5.61 -10.60 12.46
CA CYS A 28 -6.95 -10.47 13.06
C CYS A 28 -7.29 -11.67 13.94
N GLU A 29 -7.02 -12.89 13.45
CA GLU A 29 -7.26 -14.12 14.20
C GLU A 29 -6.36 -14.22 15.44
N LEU A 30 -5.06 -13.98 15.28
CA LEU A 30 -4.07 -14.11 16.36
C LEU A 30 -4.30 -13.14 17.51
N LEU A 31 -4.72 -11.91 17.20
CA LEU A 31 -4.90 -10.83 18.18
C LEU A 31 -6.36 -10.68 18.63
N GLU A 32 -7.27 -11.51 18.10
CA GLU A 32 -8.72 -11.45 18.36
C GLU A 32 -9.30 -10.04 18.11
N MET A 33 -8.83 -9.38 17.05
CA MET A 33 -9.20 -8.00 16.71
C MET A 33 -9.84 -7.94 15.33
N THR A 34 -10.68 -6.92 15.12
CA THR A 34 -11.24 -6.66 13.79
C THR A 34 -10.17 -6.13 12.84
N ARG A 35 -10.35 -6.37 11.54
CA ARG A 35 -9.47 -5.84 10.47
C ARG A 35 -9.24 -4.34 10.60
N GLU A 36 -10.30 -3.59 10.88
CA GLU A 36 -10.21 -2.14 11.09
C GLU A 36 -9.34 -1.78 12.30
N ALA A 37 -9.48 -2.51 13.41
CA ALA A 37 -8.69 -2.26 14.61
C ALA A 37 -7.20 -2.59 14.39
N ILE A 38 -6.90 -3.68 13.68
CA ILE A 38 -5.52 -4.05 13.30
C ILE A 38 -4.89 -2.98 12.40
N ILE A 39 -5.60 -2.53 11.36
CA ILE A 39 -5.07 -1.48 10.46
C ILE A 39 -4.77 -0.20 11.23
N ARG A 40 -5.69 0.25 12.09
CA ARG A 40 -5.46 1.44 12.93
C ARG A 40 -4.28 1.26 13.87
N LEU A 41 -4.07 0.05 14.41
CA LEU A 41 -2.92 -0.27 15.26
C LEU A 41 -1.62 -0.19 14.46
N ILE A 42 -1.54 -0.85 13.31
CA ILE A 42 -0.35 -0.84 12.43
C ILE A 42 0.03 0.60 12.06
N ILE A 43 -0.93 1.41 11.61
CA ILE A 43 -0.68 2.80 11.23
C ILE A 43 -0.20 3.63 12.44
N ARG A 44 -0.80 3.43 13.62
CA ARG A 44 -0.40 4.15 14.84
C ARG A 44 1.03 3.81 15.25
N GLU A 45 1.35 2.53 15.34
CA GLU A 45 2.70 2.06 15.71
C GLU A 45 3.73 2.54 14.68
N TRP A 46 3.37 2.51 13.40
CA TRP A 46 4.23 3.01 12.33
C TRP A 46 4.47 4.52 12.44
N LEU A 47 3.43 5.32 12.69
CA LEU A 47 3.57 6.77 12.91
C LEU A 47 4.38 7.12 14.17
N GLN A 48 4.24 6.33 15.24
CA GLN A 48 5.01 6.52 16.47
C GLN A 48 6.48 6.15 16.28
N GLY A 49 6.76 5.06 15.57
CA GLY A 49 8.12 4.56 15.35
C GLY A 49 8.89 5.33 14.28
N TYR A 50 8.22 5.81 13.23
CA TYR A 50 8.87 6.49 12.10
C TYR A 50 8.75 8.00 12.13
N GLY A 51 8.10 8.58 13.15
CA GLY A 51 8.11 10.01 13.46
C GLY A 51 8.16 10.89 12.22
N PHE A 52 6.97 11.16 11.65
CA PHE A 52 6.74 11.97 10.44
C PHE A 52 6.78 11.17 9.13
N LEU A 53 5.60 10.88 8.58
CA LEU A 53 5.47 10.75 7.13
C LEU A 53 5.87 12.11 6.54
N PRO A 54 6.92 12.23 5.70
CA PRO A 54 7.09 13.44 4.92
C PRO A 54 5.80 13.60 4.12
N ILE A 55 5.06 14.67 4.43
CA ILE A 55 3.99 15.15 3.56
C ILE A 55 4.72 15.46 2.26
N GLN A 56 4.72 14.53 1.30
CA GLN A 56 4.89 14.92 -0.09
C GLN A 56 3.73 15.87 -0.30
N GLU A 57 4.02 17.17 -0.31
CA GLU A 57 3.11 18.15 -0.90
C GLU A 57 2.69 17.52 -2.21
N LEU A 58 1.42 17.10 -2.25
CA LEU A 58 0.76 16.65 -3.46
C LEU A 58 1.06 17.76 -4.45
N ASP A 59 1.92 17.49 -5.43
CA ASP A 59 2.40 18.45 -6.41
C ASP A 59 1.21 19.30 -6.90
N GLU A 60 1.09 20.50 -6.33
CA GLU A 60 -0.05 21.41 -6.52
C GLU A 60 0.15 22.18 -7.83
N GLY A 61 0.76 21.53 -8.83
CA GLY A 61 1.47 22.19 -9.90
C GLY A 61 1.61 21.39 -11.19
N SER A 62 0.62 20.58 -11.55
CA SER A 62 0.41 20.25 -12.97
C SER A 62 -0.68 21.14 -13.56
N GLU A 63 -0.49 22.46 -13.47
CA GLU A 63 -1.06 23.33 -14.50
C GLU A 63 -0.42 22.91 -15.82
N THR A 64 -1.17 22.14 -16.61
CA THR A 64 -0.84 21.94 -18.01
C THR A 64 -0.89 23.31 -18.67
N GLU A 65 0.27 23.91 -18.87
CA GLU A 65 0.44 24.98 -19.86
C GLU A 65 0.02 24.39 -21.22
N ALA A 66 -1.25 24.60 -21.56
CA ALA A 66 -1.72 24.43 -22.92
C ALA A 66 -0.97 25.49 -23.74
N GLY A 67 -0.02 24.99 -24.53
CA GLY A 67 0.85 25.78 -25.39
C GLY A 67 0.10 26.79 -26.25
N THR A 68 0.88 27.82 -26.55
CA THR A 68 0.63 29.03 -27.33
C THR A 68 0.02 28.79 -28.70
#